data_AF-A0A3C0ZVA9-F1
#
_entry.id   AF-A0A3C0ZVA9-F1
#
_cell.length_a   1.000
_cell.length_b   1.000
_cell.length_c   1.000
_cell.angle_alpha   90.00
_cell.angle_beta   90.00
_cell.angle_gamma   90.00
#
_symmetry.space_group_name_H-M   'P 1'
#
loop_
_entity.id
_entity.type
_entity.pdbx_description
1 polymer ?
#
loop_
_entity_poly.entity_id
_entity_poly.type
_entity_poly.pdbx_seq_one_letter_code
_entity_poly.pdbx_strand_id
1 'polypeptide(L)'
;YTREREEEIIRADWVLPDFKDLWIRFFYMLSSAAYDGATMVTSLFRRAGLTQVEIGADPGKCRSVANGIHYDRFSNIPVREHDETV
;
A
#
# COMPACT_ATOMS: atom_id res chain seq x y z
N TYR A 1 -3.22 -2.11 -0.50
CA TYR A 1 -3.31 -3.26 -1.42
C TYR A 1 -4.57 -4.08 -1.21
N THR A 2 -4.90 -4.58 -0.01
CA THR A 2 -6.11 -5.41 0.21
C THR A 2 -7.40 -4.70 -0.19
N ARG A 3 -7.55 -3.42 0.18
CA ARG A 3 -8.71 -2.59 -0.21
C ARG A 3 -8.79 -2.28 -1.71
N GLU A 4 -7.66 -1.97 -2.35
CA GLU A 4 -7.62 -1.80 -3.81
C GLU A 4 -8.01 -3.10 -4.53
N ARG A 5 -7.53 -4.24 -4.03
CA ARG A 5 -7.86 -5.57 -4.57
C ARG A 5 -9.33 -5.91 -4.41
N GLU A 6 -9.93 -5.58 -3.26
CA GLU A 6 -11.36 -5.69 -3.04
C GLU A 6 -12.15 -4.90 -4.08
N GLU A 7 -11.79 -3.63 -4.31
CA GLU A 7 -12.44 -2.80 -5.33
C GLU A 7 -12.26 -3.35 -6.75
N GLU A 8 -11.09 -3.89 -7.07
CA GLU A 8 -10.82 -4.55 -8.37
C GLU A 8 -11.68 -5.81 -8.55
N ILE A 9 -11.84 -6.64 -7.51
CA ILE A 9 -12.66 -7.86 -7.56
C ILE A 9 -14.15 -7.52 -7.69
N ILE A 10 -14.61 -6.50 -6.97
CA ILE A 10 -16.00 -6.01 -7.07
C ILE A 10 -16.27 -5.54 -8.51
N ARG A 11 -15.33 -4.85 -9.14
CA ARG A 11 -15.45 -4.34 -10.51
C ARG A 11 -15.14 -5.37 -11.60
N ALA A 12 -14.57 -6.52 -11.27
CA ALA A 12 -14.19 -7.52 -12.26
C ALA A 12 -15.41 -8.19 -12.92
N ASP A 13 -15.42 -8.24 -14.24
CA ASP A 13 -16.43 -8.95 -15.04
C ASP A 13 -16.10 -10.44 -15.23
N TRP A 14 -14.85 -10.82 -15.02
CA TRP A 14 -14.36 -12.19 -15.15
C TRP A 14 -14.59 -13.03 -13.88
N VAL A 15 -14.92 -12.41 -12.76
CA VAL A 15 -15.28 -13.10 -11.51
C VAL A 15 -16.78 -13.25 -11.47
N LEU A 16 -17.25 -14.50 -11.45
CA LEU A 16 -18.66 -14.82 -11.24
C LEU A 16 -19.16 -14.16 -9.94
N PRO A 17 -20.37 -13.53 -9.92
CA PRO A 17 -20.86 -12.76 -8.77
C PRO A 17 -20.75 -13.51 -7.43
N ASP A 18 -21.15 -14.78 -7.41
CA ASP A 18 -21.15 -15.63 -6.21
C ASP A 18 -19.75 -15.88 -5.63
N PHE A 19 -18.69 -15.69 -6.43
CA PHE A 19 -17.30 -15.92 -6.03
C PHE A 19 -16.58 -14.64 -5.59
N LYS A 20 -17.16 -13.45 -5.77
CA LYS A 20 -16.51 -12.18 -5.41
C LYS A 20 -16.20 -12.13 -3.90
N ASP A 21 -17.16 -12.49 -3.07
CA ASP A 21 -16.98 -12.53 -1.62
C ASP A 21 -15.91 -13.53 -1.18
N LEU A 22 -15.82 -14.69 -1.86
CA LEU A 22 -14.81 -15.70 -1.58
C LEU A 22 -13.41 -15.13 -1.84
N TRP A 23 -13.21 -14.48 -2.98
CA TRP A 23 -11.94 -13.87 -3.34
C TRP A 23 -11.55 -12.74 -2.38
N ILE A 24 -12.50 -11.87 -2.04
CA ILE A 24 -12.26 -10.78 -1.08
C ILE A 24 -11.78 -11.36 0.26
N ARG A 25 -12.50 -12.34 0.82
CA ARG A 25 -12.11 -13.01 2.08
C ARG A 25 -10.75 -13.68 1.99
N PHE A 26 -10.46 -14.31 0.86
CA PHE A 26 -9.15 -14.92 0.61
C PHE A 26 -8.01 -13.91 0.70
N PHE A 27 -8.15 -12.71 0.11
CA PHE A 27 -7.12 -11.67 0.19
C PHE A 27 -6.99 -11.07 1.60
N TYR A 28 -8.08 -10.93 2.36
CA TYR A 28 -8.02 -10.53 3.76
C TYR A 28 -7.28 -11.56 4.62
N MET A 29 -7.58 -12.85 4.43
CA MET A 29 -6.88 -13.94 5.11
C MET A 29 -5.38 -13.94 4.78
N LEU A 30 -5.02 -13.78 3.50
CA LEU A 30 -3.62 -13.71 3.08
C LEU A 30 -2.90 -12.49 3.70
N SER A 31 -3.59 -11.36 3.80
CA SER A 31 -3.06 -10.14 4.44
C SER A 31 -2.80 -10.37 5.93
N SER A 32 -3.74 -10.99 6.64
CA SER A 32 -3.58 -11.33 8.06
C SER A 32 -2.37 -12.23 8.27
N ALA A 33 -2.26 -13.32 7.51
CA ALA A 33 -1.14 -14.25 7.63
C ALA A 33 0.22 -13.56 7.38
N ALA A 34 0.28 -12.62 6.42
CA ALA A 34 1.48 -11.83 6.17
C ALA A 34 1.82 -10.90 7.35
N TYR A 35 0.84 -10.22 7.95
CA TYR A 35 1.07 -9.33 9.10
C TYR A 35 1.47 -10.09 10.37
N ASP A 36 0.90 -11.27 10.58
CA ASP A 36 1.22 -12.13 11.71
C ASP A 36 2.66 -12.63 11.61
N GLY A 37 3.06 -13.12 10.43
CA GLY A 37 4.40 -13.65 10.18
C GLY A 37 5.50 -12.59 10.00
N ALA A 38 5.15 -11.35 9.68
CA ALA A 38 6.13 -10.30 9.46
C ALA A 38 6.74 -9.80 10.78
N THR A 39 8.07 -9.60 10.77
CA THR A 39 8.79 -8.85 11.82
C THR A 39 8.66 -7.35 11.62
N MET A 40 8.57 -6.90 10.37
CA MET A 40 8.43 -5.49 9.99
C MET A 40 7.54 -5.38 8.76
N VAL A 41 6.70 -4.35 8.73
CA VAL A 41 5.83 -4.02 7.59
C VAL A 41 6.22 -2.63 7.09
N THR A 42 6.69 -2.54 5.84
CA THR A 42 7.17 -1.27 5.28
C THR A 42 6.19 -0.68 4.28
N SER A 43 6.04 0.64 4.29
CA SER A 43 5.23 1.40 3.33
C SER A 43 6.02 2.56 2.73
N LEU A 44 5.80 2.87 1.45
CA LEU A 44 6.47 4.00 0.78
C LEU A 44 5.99 5.37 1.27
N PHE A 45 4.71 5.46 1.67
CA PHE A 45 4.07 6.69 2.11
C PHE A 45 3.24 6.45 3.37
N ARG A 46 3.15 7.47 4.24
CA ARG A 46 2.42 7.39 5.51
C ARG A 46 0.98 6.89 5.35
N ARG A 47 0.27 7.38 4.33
CA ARG A 47 -1.13 6.98 4.07
C ARG A 47 -1.28 5.48 3.84
N ALA A 48 -0.37 4.89 3.07
CA ALA A 48 -0.40 3.44 2.82
C ALA A 48 -0.15 2.65 4.12
N GLY A 49 0.77 3.10 4.97
CA GLY A 49 1.01 2.49 6.28
C GLY A 49 -0.22 2.57 7.22
N LEU A 50 -0.93 3.71 7.23
CA LEU A 50 -2.17 3.83 8.01
C LEU A 50 -3.24 2.85 7.56
N THR A 51 -3.43 2.69 6.25
CA THR A 51 -4.37 1.70 5.71
C THR A 51 -3.98 0.27 6.08
N GLN A 52 -2.69 -0.08 6.12
CA GLN A 52 -2.26 -1.40 6.59
C GLN A 52 -2.62 -1.64 8.05
N VAL A 53 -2.47 -0.62 8.90
CA VAL A 53 -2.90 -0.67 10.31
C VAL A 53 -4.41 -0.84 10.44
N GLU A 54 -5.20 -0.10 9.66
CA GLU A 54 -6.66 -0.24 9.63
C GLU A 54 -7.12 -1.66 9.24
N ILE A 55 -6.34 -2.35 8.40
CA ILE A 55 -6.63 -3.73 7.96
C ILE A 55 -6.17 -4.78 8.99
N GLY A 56 -5.34 -4.40 9.97
CA GLY A 56 -4.93 -5.28 11.07
C GLY A 56 -3.41 -5.43 11.26
N ALA A 57 -2.58 -4.67 10.54
CA ALA A 57 -1.14 -4.67 10.81
C ALA A 57 -0.83 -4.02 12.17
N ASP A 58 0.02 -4.65 12.97
CA ASP A 58 0.50 -4.09 14.23
C ASP A 58 1.25 -2.75 14.00
N PRO A 59 0.76 -1.61 14.55
CA PRO A 59 1.44 -0.32 14.43
C PRO A 59 2.91 -0.35 14.87
N GLY A 60 3.24 -1.18 15.86
CA GLY A 60 4.60 -1.37 16.36
C GLY A 60 5.55 -1.95 15.31
N LYS A 61 5.03 -2.72 14.34
CA LYS A 61 5.78 -3.34 13.24
C LYS A 61 5.83 -2.46 11.98
N CYS A 62 4.96 -1.45 11.86
CA CYS A 62 4.83 -0.62 10.65
C CYS A 62 5.90 0.47 10.55
N ARG A 63 6.53 0.64 9.38
CA ARG A 63 7.55 1.67 9.11
C ARG A 63 7.35 2.33 7.75
N SER A 64 7.56 3.64 7.66
CA SER A 64 7.59 4.34 6.37
C SER A 64 9.02 4.39 5.85
N VAL A 65 9.27 3.80 4.68
CA VAL A 65 10.57 3.83 3.99
C VAL A 65 10.33 4.41 2.61
N ALA A 66 10.76 5.65 2.38
CA ALA A 66 10.59 6.31 1.09
C ALA A 66 11.43 5.62 0.00
N ASN A 67 11.02 5.79 -1.26
CA ASN A 67 11.82 5.33 -2.39
C ASN A 67 13.21 6.00 -2.36
N GLY A 68 14.25 5.19 -2.55
CA GLY A 68 15.60 5.69 -2.71
C GLY A 68 15.77 6.40 -4.06
N ILE A 69 16.61 7.43 -4.08
CA ILE A 69 17.09 8.07 -5.31
C ILE A 69 18.62 8.03 -5.34
N HIS A 70 19.21 8.01 -6.54
CA HIS A 70 20.66 8.11 -6.72
C HIS A 70 21.12 9.55 -6.51
N TYR A 71 21.47 9.91 -5.27
CA TYR A 71 21.84 11.28 -4.91
C TYR A 71 22.82 11.92 -5.90
N ASP A 72 23.95 11.26 -6.20
CA ASP A 72 25.00 11.80 -7.08
C ASP A 72 24.52 12.12 -8.50
N ARG A 73 23.47 11.43 -8.97
CA ARG A 73 22.89 11.67 -10.29
C ARG A 73 22.01 12.92 -10.31
N PHE A 74 21.39 13.26 -9.18
CA PHE A 74 20.35 14.29 -9.10
C PHE A 74 20.77 15.50 -8.27
N SER A 75 21.89 15.46 -7.55
CA SER A 75 22.36 16.53 -6.66
C SER A 75 22.65 17.86 -7.36
N ASN A 76 22.95 17.81 -8.66
CA ASN A 76 23.28 18.98 -9.47
C ASN A 76 22.07 19.54 -10.25
N ILE A 77 20.89 18.95 -10.10
CA ILE A 77 19.67 19.48 -10.74
C ILE A 77 19.25 20.74 -9.98
N PRO A 78 19.12 21.89 -10.65
CA PRO A 78 18.68 23.12 -10.00
C PRO A 78 17.27 22.93 -9.44
N VAL A 79 17.02 23.52 -8.26
CA VAL A 79 15.69 23.55 -7.65
C VAL A 79 14.75 24.26 -8.62
N ARG A 80 13.58 23.67 -8.91
CA ARG A 80 12.56 24.36 -9.70
C ARG A 80 12.14 25.61 -8.96
N GLU A 81 12.10 26.74 -9.65
CA GLU A 81 11.45 27.95 -9.12
C GLU A 81 10.01 27.59 -8.76
N HIS A 82 9.58 28.01 -7.58
CA HIS A 82 8.24 27.74 -7.10
C HIS A 82 7.28 28.49 -8.01
N ASP A 83 6.40 27.81 -8.74
CA ASP A 83 5.25 28.48 -9.36
C ASP A 83 4.40 29.01 -8.20
N GLU A 84 4.46 30.32 -7.98
CA GLU A 84 3.51 31.05 -7.15
C GLU A 84 2.20 31.17 -7.93
N THR A 85 1.41 30.10 -7.96
CA THR A 85 0.04 30.16 -8.46
C THR A 85 -0.90 29.50 -7.46
N VAL A 86 -1.68 30.40 -6.85
CA VAL A 86 -2.81 30.21 -5.93
C VAL A 86 -3.81 29.18 -6.45
#